data_AF-A0A9D9BWF5-F1
#
_entry.id   AF-A0A9D9BWF5-F1
#
_cell.length_a   1.000
_cell.length_b   1.000
_cell.length_c   1.000
_cell.angle_alpha   90.00
_cell.angle_beta   90.00
_cell.angle_gamma   90.00
#
_symmetry.space_group_name_H-M   'P 1'
#
loop_
_entity.id
_entity.type
_entity.pdbx_description
1 polymer ?
#
loop_
_entity_poly.entity_id
_entity_poly.type
_entity_poly.pdbx_seq_one_letter_code
_entity_poly.pdbx_strand_id
1 'polypeptide(L)'
;MNRRNPHPLKNCLDNFKKSWGDLDKLSKINENWKNLVGLELFQECKPLNIEKKILTIAVNHPQWRQALIYNRHKLKERVEKIGITLNEIKIIQNYEIKNKNIKAANAKIVWAKHPSRVHHNNMCICTLCNSPTPEGEIKRWGKCSFCWRKINN
;
A
#
# COMPACT_ATOMS: atom_id res chain seq x y z
N MET A 1 15.21 -31.66 -4.38
CA MET A 1 13.82 -31.16 -4.26
C MET A 1 13.46 -31.01 -2.78
N ASN A 2 13.40 -29.79 -2.26
CA ASN A 2 13.04 -29.55 -0.85
C ASN A 2 11.54 -29.82 -0.65
N ARG A 3 11.22 -30.95 -0.01
CA ARG A 3 9.86 -31.26 0.45
C ARG A 3 9.49 -30.25 1.53
N ARG A 4 8.59 -29.32 1.22
CA ARG A 4 7.97 -28.44 2.21
C ARG A 4 7.14 -29.34 3.13
N ASN A 5 7.65 -29.60 4.33
CA ASN A 5 6.93 -30.38 5.32
C ASN A 5 5.76 -29.50 5.81
N PRO A 6 4.49 -29.84 5.52
CA PRO A 6 3.38 -29.08 6.07
C PRO A 6 3.45 -29.24 7.58
N HIS A 7 3.63 -28.13 8.31
CA HIS A 7 3.46 -28.16 9.75
C HIS A 7 2.09 -28.82 10.04
N PRO A 8 2.02 -29.82 10.92
CA PRO A 8 0.79 -30.57 11.12
C PRO A 8 -0.32 -29.59 11.50
N LEU A 9 -1.48 -29.68 10.86
CA LEU A 9 -2.64 -28.80 11.04
C LEU A 9 -2.95 -28.53 12.53
N LYS A 10 -2.68 -29.52 13.39
CA LYS A 10 -2.76 -29.44 14.85
C LYS A 10 -1.92 -28.31 15.46
N ASN A 11 -0.69 -28.08 14.97
CA ASN A 11 0.18 -27.00 15.44
C ASN A 11 -0.35 -25.63 15.00
N CYS A 12 -0.92 -25.52 13.79
CA CYS A 12 -1.58 -24.30 13.34
C CYS A 12 -2.81 -23.99 14.20
N LEU A 13 -3.61 -25.01 14.53
CA LEU A 13 -4.78 -24.87 15.39
C LEU A 13 -4.40 -24.49 16.83
N ASP A 14 -3.33 -25.08 17.39
CA ASP A 14 -2.80 -24.73 18.71
C ASP A 14 -2.30 -23.28 18.74
N ASN A 15 -1.57 -22.84 17.71
CA ASN A 15 -1.15 -21.44 17.57
C ASN A 15 -2.34 -20.48 17.45
N PHE A 16 -3.39 -20.87 16.72
CA PHE A 16 -4.62 -20.09 16.60
C PHE A 16 -5.34 -20.00 17.94
N LYS A 17 -5.45 -21.10 18.69
CA LYS A 17 -6.06 -21.13 20.03
C LYS A 17 -5.26 -20.28 21.04
N LYS A 18 -3.93 -20.23 20.93
CA LYS A 18 -3.11 -19.28 21.69
C LYS A 18 -3.39 -17.82 21.32
N SER A 19 -3.65 -17.55 20.04
CA SER A 19 -3.98 -16.21 19.53
C SER A 19 -5.38 -15.73 19.91
N TRP A 20 -6.29 -16.61 20.33
CA TRP A 20 -7.63 -16.23 20.82
C TRP A 20 -7.58 -15.32 22.06
N GLY A 21 -6.60 -15.53 22.95
CA GLY A 21 -6.42 -14.65 24.11
C GLY A 21 -6.03 -13.22 23.73
N ASP A 22 -5.40 -13.04 22.57
CA ASP A 22 -5.09 -11.71 22.03
C ASP A 22 -6.28 -11.12 21.26
N LEU A 23 -7.14 -11.96 20.69
CA LEU A 23 -8.40 -11.55 20.06
C LEU A 23 -9.41 -11.00 21.11
N ASP A 24 -9.51 -11.61 22.28
CA ASP A 24 -10.33 -11.12 23.41
C ASP A 24 -9.87 -9.72 23.87
N LYS A 25 -8.55 -9.56 24.05
CA LYS A 25 -7.96 -8.26 24.39
C LYS A 25 -8.23 -7.22 23.30
N LEU A 26 -8.09 -7.60 22.03
CA LEU A 26 -8.37 -6.71 20.91
C LEU A 26 -9.84 -6.29 20.88
N SER A 27 -10.77 -7.21 21.16
CA SER A 27 -12.19 -6.89 21.27
C SER A 27 -12.46 -5.86 22.36
N LYS A 28 -11.90 -6.06 23.57
CA LYS A 28 -12.01 -5.11 24.68
C LYS A 28 -11.44 -3.73 24.34
N ILE A 29 -10.33 -3.68 23.59
CA ILE A 29 -9.78 -2.41 23.09
C ILE A 29 -10.73 -1.81 22.07
N ASN A 30 -11.30 -2.59 21.15
CA ASN A 30 -12.18 -2.08 20.11
C ASN A 30 -13.48 -1.50 20.68
N GLU A 31 -14.08 -2.14 21.69
CA GLU A 31 -15.27 -1.64 22.39
C GLU A 31 -14.98 -0.32 23.12
N ASN A 32 -13.81 -0.21 23.75
CA ASN A 32 -13.40 1.01 24.47
C ASN A 32 -12.64 2.01 23.60
N TRP A 33 -12.38 1.70 22.32
CA TRP A 33 -11.46 2.46 21.47
C TRP A 33 -11.89 3.92 21.35
N LYS A 34 -13.19 4.14 21.13
CA LYS A 34 -13.80 5.47 21.04
C LYS A 34 -13.54 6.32 22.29
N ASN A 35 -13.57 5.72 23.49
CA ASN A 35 -13.29 6.42 24.74
C ASN A 35 -11.78 6.65 24.95
N LEU A 36 -10.94 5.69 24.54
CA LEU A 36 -9.49 5.75 24.67
C LEU A 36 -8.84 6.83 23.82
N VAL A 37 -9.20 6.91 22.54
CA VAL A 37 -8.59 7.84 21.58
C VAL A 37 -9.39 9.13 21.40
N GLY A 38 -10.68 9.12 21.74
CA GLY A 38 -11.58 10.24 21.47
C GLY A 38 -12.14 10.23 20.04
N LEU A 39 -13.19 11.02 19.82
CA LEU A 39 -13.98 11.04 18.59
C LEU A 39 -13.17 11.35 17.34
N GLU A 40 -12.21 12.27 17.43
CA GLU A 40 -11.42 12.75 16.29
C GLU A 40 -10.45 11.66 15.79
N LEU A 41 -9.75 11.00 16.71
CA LEU A 41 -8.81 9.93 16.37
C LEU A 41 -9.51 8.62 15.98
N PHE A 42 -10.72 8.37 16.48
CA PHE A 42 -11.48 7.14 16.20
C PHE A 42 -11.80 6.97 14.71
N GLN A 43 -12.11 8.05 14.00
CA GLN A 43 -12.44 7.98 12.57
C GLN A 43 -11.22 7.65 11.71
N GLU A 44 -10.06 8.17 12.13
CA GLU A 44 -8.84 8.17 11.32
C GLU A 44 -7.86 7.05 11.72
N CYS A 45 -8.08 6.42 12.88
CA CYS A 45 -7.18 5.44 13.47
C CYS A 45 -7.93 4.20 13.95
N LYS A 46 -7.49 3.01 13.52
CA LYS A 46 -8.13 1.73 13.87
C LYS A 46 -7.11 0.76 14.47
N PRO A 47 -7.45 0.06 15.57
CA PRO A 47 -6.61 -1.02 16.08
C PRO A 47 -6.69 -2.19 15.11
N LEU A 48 -5.53 -2.71 14.69
CA LEU A 48 -5.45 -3.83 13.75
C LEU A 48 -5.32 -5.16 14.48
N ASN A 49 -4.32 -5.27 15.36
CA ASN A 49 -4.02 -6.51 16.06
C ASN A 49 -3.20 -6.24 17.32
N ILE A 50 -3.19 -7.23 18.23
CA ILE A 50 -2.30 -7.29 19.38
C ILE A 50 -1.46 -8.56 19.25
N GLU A 51 -0.15 -8.41 19.17
CA GLU A 51 0.77 -9.57 19.11
C GLU A 51 1.91 -9.36 20.08
N LYS A 52 2.20 -10.36 20.93
CA LYS A 52 3.32 -10.31 21.88
C LYS A 52 3.32 -9.02 22.75
N LYS A 53 2.13 -8.56 23.16
CA LYS A 53 1.92 -7.29 23.90
C LYS A 53 2.25 -6.02 23.10
N ILE A 54 2.25 -6.09 21.77
CA ILE A 54 2.42 -4.96 20.88
C ILE A 54 1.08 -4.66 20.21
N LEU A 55 0.50 -3.49 20.47
CA LEU A 55 -0.71 -3.03 19.79
C LEU A 55 -0.35 -2.36 18.48
N THR A 56 -0.82 -2.90 17.36
CA THR A 56 -0.64 -2.27 16.04
C THR A 56 -1.85 -1.42 15.70
N ILE A 57 -1.65 -0.13 15.46
CA ILE A 57 -2.69 0.83 15.08
C ILE A 57 -2.45 1.27 13.63
N ALA A 58 -3.47 1.14 12.80
CA ALA A 58 -3.53 1.70 11.47
C ALA A 58 -3.99 3.15 11.52
N VAL A 59 -3.27 4.05 10.84
CA VAL A 59 -3.65 5.46 10.72
C VAL A 59 -3.77 5.86 9.25
N ASN A 60 -4.85 6.57 8.92
CA ASN A 60 -5.16 7.01 7.56
C ASN A 60 -4.38 8.29 7.17
N HIS A 61 -4.20 9.21 8.12
CA HIS A 61 -3.58 10.52 7.86
C HIS A 61 -2.19 10.68 8.52
N PRO A 62 -1.19 11.30 7.84
CA PRO A 62 0.13 11.51 8.42
C PRO A 62 0.15 12.45 9.62
N GLN A 63 -0.73 13.47 9.68
CA GLN A 63 -0.82 14.36 10.84
C GLN A 63 -1.32 13.62 12.09
N TRP A 64 -2.31 12.74 11.94
CA TRP A 64 -2.83 11.91 13.03
C TRP A 64 -1.81 10.89 13.52
N ARG A 65 -0.95 10.39 12.62
CA ARG A 65 0.18 9.55 13.03
C ARG A 65 1.11 10.32 13.97
N GLN A 66 1.51 11.54 13.62
CA GLN A 66 2.40 12.35 14.45
C GLN A 66 1.77 12.62 15.83
N ALA A 67 0.48 12.98 15.85
CA ALA A 67 -0.27 13.16 17.09
C ALA A 67 -0.32 11.87 17.95
N LEU A 68 -0.50 10.69 17.33
CA LEU A 68 -0.49 9.40 18.02
C LEU A 68 0.89 8.99 18.52
N ILE A 69 1.95 9.30 17.77
CA ILE A 69 3.33 9.05 18.19
C ILE A 69 3.62 9.88 19.44
N TYR A 70 3.27 11.17 19.43
CA TYR A 70 3.45 12.05 20.58
C TYR A 70 2.62 11.59 21.79
N ASN A 71 1.35 11.22 21.56
CA ASN A 71 0.46 10.75 22.62
C ASN A 71 0.60 9.25 22.94
N ARG A 72 1.61 8.56 22.41
CA ARG A 72 1.80 7.11 22.55
C ARG A 72 1.81 6.66 24.00
N HIS A 73 2.48 7.43 24.87
CA HIS A 73 2.56 7.14 26.31
C HIS A 73 1.20 7.25 27.00
N LYS A 74 0.44 8.31 26.69
CA LYS A 74 -0.91 8.52 27.25
C LYS A 74 -1.87 7.43 26.81
N LEU A 75 -1.76 6.99 25.56
CA LEU A 75 -2.57 5.90 25.03
C LEU A 75 -2.23 4.56 25.71
N LYS A 76 -0.93 4.29 25.94
CA LYS A 76 -0.48 3.11 26.70
C LYS A 76 -1.09 3.09 28.11
N GLU A 77 -1.00 4.19 28.86
CA GLU A 77 -1.54 4.27 30.22
C GLU A 77 -3.06 4.02 30.26
N ARG A 78 -3.79 4.57 29.28
CA ARG A 78 -5.24 4.36 29.16
C ARG A 78 -5.59 2.91 28.83
N VAL A 79 -4.78 2.22 28.02
CA VAL A 79 -4.99 0.79 27.72
C VAL A 79 -4.65 -0.08 28.92
N GLU A 80 -3.61 0.28 29.69
CA GLU A 80 -3.27 -0.41 30.94
C GLU A 80 -4.39 -0.32 31.99
N LYS A 81 -5.11 0.81 32.03
CA LYS A 81 -6.32 0.98 32.88
C LYS A 81 -7.47 0.04 32.54
N ILE A 82 -7.53 -0.50 31.32
CA ILE A 82 -8.51 -1.53 30.91
C ILE A 82 -8.06 -2.93 31.35
N GLY A 83 -6.87 -3.07 31.96
CA GLY A 83 -6.31 -4.33 32.42
C GLY A 83 -5.50 -5.06 31.33
N ILE A 84 -5.07 -4.36 30.28
CA ILE A 84 -4.28 -4.94 29.19
C ILE A 84 -2.86 -4.38 29.26
N THR A 85 -1.89 -5.26 29.54
CA THR A 85 -0.48 -4.87 29.59
C THR A 85 0.14 -4.88 28.19
N LEU A 86 0.55 -3.69 27.72
CA LEU A 86 1.23 -3.51 26.43
C LEU A 86 2.69 -3.12 26.66
N ASN A 87 3.61 -3.79 25.98
CA ASN A 87 5.01 -3.36 25.96
C ASN A 87 5.18 -2.14 25.05
N GLU A 88 4.57 -2.20 23.85
CA GLU A 88 4.76 -1.22 22.79
C GLU A 88 3.48 -1.00 21.98
N ILE A 89 3.39 0.18 21.37
CA ILE A 89 2.33 0.54 20.42
C ILE A 89 3.02 0.88 19.10
N LYS A 90 2.75 0.06 18.08
CA LYS A 90 3.28 0.22 16.74
C LYS A 90 2.24 0.95 15.88
N ILE A 91 2.62 2.09 15.34
CA ILE A 91 1.73 2.90 14.50
C ILE A 91 2.17 2.73 13.05
N ILE A 92 1.29 2.16 12.23
CA ILE A 92 1.54 1.97 10.80
C ILE A 92 0.70 2.96 9.99
N GLN A 93 1.20 3.40 8.83
CA GLN A 93 0.26 4.00 7.87
C GLN A 93 -0.53 2.85 7.30
N ASN A 94 -1.83 2.94 7.51
CA ASN A 94 -2.74 2.33 6.58
C ASN A 94 -3.20 3.48 5.71
N TYR A 95 -2.40 3.84 4.70
CA TYR A 95 -3.02 4.40 3.51
C TYR A 95 -3.95 3.29 3.09
N GLU A 96 -5.25 3.43 3.35
CA GLU A 96 -6.20 2.72 2.50
C GLU A 96 -5.77 3.17 1.11
N ILE A 97 -4.98 2.34 0.43
CA ILE A 97 -4.93 2.38 -1.01
C ILE A 97 -6.37 2.07 -1.30
N LYS A 98 -7.17 3.13 -1.41
CA LYS A 98 -8.37 3.16 -2.19
C LYS A 98 -7.84 2.77 -3.57
N ASN A 99 -7.62 1.48 -3.79
CA ASN A 99 -8.18 0.79 -4.91
C ASN A 99 -9.67 1.11 -4.80
N LYS A 100 -10.03 2.36 -5.16
CA LYS A 100 -11.20 2.63 -5.93
C LYS A 100 -11.13 1.52 -6.94
N ASN A 101 -11.99 0.53 -6.70
CA ASN A 101 -12.28 -0.52 -7.63
C ASN A 101 -12.67 0.25 -8.89
N ILE A 102 -11.69 0.57 -9.74
CA ILE A 102 -11.93 1.00 -11.10
C ILE A 102 -12.43 -0.28 -11.72
N LYS A 103 -13.75 -0.44 -11.53
CA LYS A 103 -14.65 -1.43 -12.06
C LYS A 103 -13.99 -2.17 -13.19
N ALA A 104 -13.66 -3.45 -12.99
CA ALA A 104 -13.48 -4.45 -14.04
C ALA A 104 -13.05 -3.86 -15.40
N ALA A 105 -11.98 -3.05 -15.41
CA ALA A 105 -11.56 -2.43 -16.63
C ALA A 105 -10.84 -3.56 -17.37
N ASN A 106 -11.46 -4.03 -18.46
CA ASN A 106 -10.89 -5.01 -19.38
C ASN A 106 -9.37 -4.89 -19.37
N ALA A 107 -8.64 -5.97 -19.06
CA ALA A 107 -7.18 -5.93 -18.97
C ALA A 107 -6.56 -5.24 -20.20
N LYS A 108 -7.20 -5.38 -21.37
CA LYS A 108 -6.88 -4.68 -22.62
C LYS A 108 -6.91 -3.14 -22.53
N ILE A 109 -7.87 -2.55 -21.81
CA ILE A 109 -8.01 -1.10 -21.60
C ILE A 109 -6.95 -0.60 -20.61
N VAL A 110 -6.70 -1.35 -19.53
CA VAL A 110 -5.63 -1.03 -18.56
C VAL A 110 -4.27 -1.10 -19.25
N TRP A 111 -4.06 -2.12 -20.09
CA TRP A 111 -2.85 -2.31 -20.86
C TRP A 111 -2.68 -1.28 -21.98
N ALA A 112 -3.77 -0.80 -22.56
CA ALA A 112 -3.73 0.36 -23.45
C ALA A 112 -3.27 1.58 -22.67
N LYS A 113 -3.96 2.01 -21.61
CA LYS A 113 -3.67 3.27 -20.90
C LYS A 113 -2.44 3.27 -19.98
N HIS A 114 -1.55 2.28 -20.08
CA HIS A 114 -0.36 2.18 -19.23
C HIS A 114 0.64 3.32 -19.52
N PRO A 115 1.21 4.01 -18.53
CA PRO A 115 2.11 5.16 -18.72
C PRO A 115 3.39 4.82 -19.51
N SER A 116 3.85 3.57 -19.47
CA SER A 116 4.97 3.11 -20.32
C SER A 116 4.57 2.91 -21.79
N ARG A 117 3.27 2.81 -22.10
CA ARG A 117 2.79 2.90 -23.47
C ARG A 117 2.61 4.37 -23.81
N VAL A 118 3.64 4.91 -24.46
CA VAL A 118 3.62 6.23 -25.08
C VAL A 118 2.41 6.29 -26.03
N HIS A 119 1.27 6.80 -25.55
CA HIS A 119 0.03 6.98 -26.33
C HIS A 119 0.08 8.24 -27.19
N HIS A 120 1.27 8.74 -27.48
CA HIS A 120 1.46 9.79 -28.47
C HIS A 120 1.89 9.11 -29.76
N ASN A 121 0.87 8.69 -30.52
CA ASN A 121 0.92 8.17 -31.88
C ASN A 121 1.54 9.15 -32.90
N ASN A 122 2.39 10.08 -32.48
CA ASN A 122 3.18 10.95 -33.32
C ASN A 122 4.32 10.16 -33.97
N MET A 123 4.04 8.98 -34.53
CA MET A 123 4.95 8.28 -35.43
C MET A 123 4.51 8.58 -36.86
N CYS A 124 5.38 9.24 -37.61
CA CYS A 124 5.25 9.47 -39.03
C CYS A 124 6.16 8.50 -39.79
N ILE A 125 5.94 8.38 -41.10
CA ILE A 125 6.79 7.57 -41.96
C ILE A 125 7.91 8.47 -42.49
N CYS A 126 9.17 8.03 -42.36
CA CYS A 126 10.29 8.73 -42.98
C CYS A 126 10.21 8.63 -44.50
N THR A 127 10.32 9.75 -45.21
CA THR A 127 10.24 9.82 -46.69
C THR A 127 11.43 9.17 -47.41
N LEU A 128 12.54 8.89 -46.71
CA LEU A 128 13.75 8.32 -47.31
C LEU A 128 13.86 6.80 -47.16
N CYS A 129 13.31 6.24 -46.08
CA CYS A 129 13.50 4.82 -45.76
C CYS A 129 12.22 4.12 -45.31
N ASN A 130 11.08 4.80 -45.35
CA ASN A 130 9.77 4.32 -44.91
C ASN A 130 9.69 3.78 -43.47
N SER A 131 10.67 4.08 -42.63
CA SER A 131 10.69 3.61 -41.25
C SER A 131 9.76 4.43 -40.34
N PRO A 132 9.10 3.79 -39.35
CA PRO A 132 8.27 4.50 -38.38
C PRO A 132 9.17 5.38 -37.50
N THR A 133 8.94 6.68 -37.57
CA THR A 133 9.82 7.70 -37.04
C THR A 133 9.01 8.69 -36.20
N PRO A 134 9.44 9.06 -34.99
CA PRO A 134 8.72 10.05 -34.21
C PRO A 134 8.67 11.40 -34.95
N GLU A 135 7.51 12.06 -34.93
CA GLU A 135 7.25 13.34 -35.58
C GLU A 135 8.24 14.43 -35.13
N GLY A 136 8.72 14.35 -33.89
CA GLY A 136 9.77 15.23 -33.39
C GLY A 136 11.08 15.14 -34.19
N GLU A 137 11.46 13.95 -34.66
CA GLU A 137 12.63 13.77 -35.53
C GLU A 137 12.37 14.32 -36.94
N ILE A 138 11.17 14.09 -37.48
CA ILE A 138 10.78 14.64 -38.79
C ILE A 138 10.75 16.18 -38.74
N LYS A 139 10.19 16.79 -37.69
CA LYS A 139 10.21 18.24 -37.50
C LYS A 139 11.63 18.80 -37.35
N ARG A 140 12.54 18.05 -36.70
CA ARG A 140 13.90 18.51 -36.43
C ARG A 140 14.85 18.36 -37.62
N TRP A 141 14.73 17.28 -38.38
CA TRP A 141 15.71 16.93 -39.42
C TRP A 141 15.09 16.69 -40.81
N GLY A 142 13.76 16.70 -40.92
CA GLY A 142 13.02 16.32 -42.15
C GLY A 142 13.06 14.81 -42.46
N LYS A 143 13.74 14.01 -41.63
CA LYS A 143 13.99 12.58 -41.83
C LYS A 143 14.33 11.91 -40.49
N CYS A 144 14.39 10.58 -40.47
CA CYS A 144 14.73 9.83 -39.26
C CYS A 144 16.20 10.01 -38.84
N SER A 145 16.48 9.77 -37.55
CA SER A 145 17.84 9.75 -36.96
C SER A 145 18.86 8.98 -37.82
N PHE A 146 18.47 7.82 -38.37
CA PHE A 146 19.36 6.96 -39.13
C PHE A 146 19.71 7.54 -40.50
N CYS A 147 18.73 8.07 -41.23
CA CYS A 147 18.96 8.74 -42.51
C CYS A 147 19.75 10.03 -42.33
N TRP A 148 19.51 10.77 -41.25
CA TRP A 148 20.29 11.98 -40.97
C TRP A 148 21.76 11.64 -40.71
N ARG A 149 22.06 10.62 -39.90
CA ARG A 149 23.44 10.16 -39.64
C ARG A 149 24.15 9.70 -40.91
N LYS A 150 23.50 8.95 -41.80
CA LYS A 150 24.10 8.49 -43.07
C LYS A 150 24.49 9.63 -44.03
N ILE A 151 23.91 10.82 -43.88
CA ILE A 151 24.12 11.95 -44.79
C ILE A 151 25.12 12.96 -44.20
N ASN A 152 25.21 13.08 -42.87
CA ASN A 152 26.06 14.05 -42.18
C ASN A 152 27.33 13.42 -41.57
N ASN A 153 27.64 12.19 -41.96
CA ASN A 153 28.80 11.43 -41.53
C ASN A 153 29.42 10.76 -42.74
#